data_AF-A0A1B6FRV9-F1
#
_entry.id   AF-A0A1B6FRV9-F1
#
_cell.length_a   1.000
_cell.length_b   1.000
_cell.length_c   1.000
_cell.angle_alpha   90.00
_cell.angle_beta   90.00
_cell.angle_gamma   90.00
#
_symmetry.space_group_name_H-M   'P 1'
#
loop_
_entity.id
_entity.type
_entity.pdbx_description
1 polymer ?
#
loop_
_entity_poly.entity_id
_entity_poly.type
_entity_poly.pdbx_seq_one_letter_code
_entity_poly.pdbx_strand_id
1 'polypeptide(L)'
;TLDDNKDNGLAPPICQTILRSASFRLLMMGVILANGIVTATMHFEHDERPRHIFYEKYYYIEVVFTIFLDLEALFKIWCLGFRGYFKHSYHKFELLLTIGTLHIIPQCYLSWLTYFQVLRIVRLIKASPMLEDFVYKIFGPGKKLGSLIIFTMCLLIISSSISMQLFCFLCDFNKFESFPEAFMSM
;
A
#
# COMPACT_ATOMS: atom_id res chain seq x y z
N THR A 1 -36.40 15.82 -12.18
CA THR A 1 -35.88 16.51 -13.37
C THR A 1 -34.38 16.66 -13.19
N LEU A 2 -33.60 15.91 -14.00
CA LEU A 2 -32.24 16.19 -14.48
C LEU A 2 -31.22 16.60 -13.38
N ASP A 3 -30.26 15.80 -12.91
CA ASP A 3 -29.36 14.91 -13.63
C ASP A 3 -28.90 13.75 -12.73
N ASP A 4 -29.27 12.52 -13.09
CA ASP A 4 -28.42 11.36 -12.81
C ASP A 4 -27.15 11.58 -13.65
N ASN A 5 -26.18 12.33 -13.10
CA ASN A 5 -24.85 12.48 -13.69
C ASN A 5 -24.15 11.13 -13.60
N LYS A 6 -24.60 10.23 -14.47
CA LYS A 6 -24.09 8.92 -14.72
C LYS A 6 -22.78 9.18 -15.44
N ASP A 7 -21.72 9.40 -14.65
CA ASP A 7 -20.33 9.40 -15.11
C ASP A 7 -20.05 7.99 -15.68
N ASN A 8 -20.65 7.68 -16.82
CA ASN A 8 -20.45 6.44 -17.54
C ASN A 8 -19.10 6.60 -18.24
N GLY A 9 -18.13 5.76 -17.88
CA GLY A 9 -16.96 5.60 -18.72
C GLY A 9 -17.36 5.20 -20.15
N LEU A 10 -16.44 5.37 -21.10
CA LEU A 10 -16.62 5.02 -22.52
C LEU A 10 -16.90 3.52 -22.77
N ALA A 11 -16.87 2.67 -21.75
CA ALA A 11 -16.93 1.23 -21.92
C ALA A 11 -18.36 0.74 -22.28
N PRO A 12 -18.47 -0.32 -23.11
CA PRO A 12 -19.75 -0.94 -23.42
C PRO A 12 -20.44 -1.49 -22.17
N PRO A 13 -21.79 -1.55 -22.14
CA PRO A 13 -22.57 -1.96 -20.97
C PRO A 13 -22.23 -3.38 -20.47
N ILE A 14 -21.72 -4.24 -21.36
CA ILE A 14 -21.28 -5.60 -21.05
C ILE A 14 -20.06 -5.58 -20.10
N CYS A 15 -19.08 -4.70 -20.33
CA CYS A 15 -17.91 -4.55 -19.47
C CYS A 15 -18.27 -4.02 -18.08
N GLN A 16 -19.25 -3.11 -18.01
CA GLN A 16 -19.76 -2.60 -16.74
C GLN A 16 -20.48 -3.70 -15.93
N THR A 17 -21.25 -4.57 -16.61
CA THR A 17 -21.87 -5.74 -15.98
C THR A 17 -20.83 -6.73 -15.45
N ILE A 18 -19.77 -6.98 -16.22
CA ILE A 18 -18.65 -7.86 -15.80
C ILE A 18 -17.94 -7.28 -14.57
N LEU A 19 -17.62 -5.99 -14.58
CA LEU A 19 -16.98 -5.32 -13.43
C LEU A 19 -17.84 -5.39 -12.17
N ARG A 20 -19.17 -5.31 -12.32
CA ARG A 20 -20.12 -5.38 -11.20
C ARG A 20 -20.34 -6.82 -10.73
N SER A 21 -19.91 -7.84 -11.47
CA SER A 21 -20.07 -9.24 -11.12
C SER A 21 -19.35 -9.59 -9.81
N ALA A 22 -20.01 -10.40 -8.98
CA ALA A 22 -19.42 -10.95 -7.76
C ALA A 22 -18.23 -11.87 -8.09
N SER A 23 -18.31 -12.60 -9.21
CA SER A 23 -17.25 -13.51 -9.64
C SER A 23 -15.96 -12.77 -9.97
N PHE A 24 -16.04 -11.60 -10.63
CA PHE A 24 -14.88 -10.78 -10.94
C PHE A 24 -14.22 -10.25 -9.66
N ARG A 25 -15.02 -9.74 -8.70
CA ARG A 25 -14.49 -9.30 -7.40
C ARG A 25 -13.80 -10.43 -6.64
N LEU A 26 -14.40 -11.62 -6.59
CA LEU A 26 -13.84 -12.79 -5.91
C LEU A 26 -12.52 -13.25 -6.58
N LEU A 27 -12.48 -13.25 -7.91
CA LEU A 27 -11.28 -13.58 -8.68
C LEU A 27 -10.13 -12.63 -8.31
N MET A 28 -10.38 -11.31 -8.33
CA MET A 28 -9.35 -10.33 -8.00
C MET A 28 -8.85 -10.48 -6.56
N MET A 29 -9.74 -10.73 -5.61
CA MET A 29 -9.35 -11.01 -4.22
C MET A 29 -8.50 -12.28 -4.11
N GLY A 30 -8.85 -13.34 -4.86
CA GLY A 30 -8.05 -14.55 -4.93
C GLY A 30 -6.65 -14.32 -5.50
N VAL A 31 -6.51 -13.47 -6.51
CA VAL A 31 -5.22 -13.11 -7.10
C VAL A 31 -4.36 -12.32 -6.12
N ILE A 32 -4.93 -11.35 -5.40
CA ILE A 32 -4.19 -10.58 -4.38
C ILE A 32 -3.75 -11.50 -3.23
N LEU A 33 -4.62 -12.42 -2.80
CA LEU A 33 -4.28 -13.41 -1.79
C LEU A 33 -3.13 -14.32 -2.26
N ALA A 34 -3.19 -14.81 -3.49
CA ALA A 34 -2.13 -15.65 -4.07
C ALA A 34 -0.79 -14.89 -4.14
N ASN A 35 -0.80 -13.62 -4.56
CA ASN A 35 0.39 -12.76 -4.56
C ASN A 35 0.97 -12.59 -3.14
N GLY A 36 0.09 -12.39 -2.13
CA GLY A 36 0.48 -12.35 -0.73
C GLY A 36 1.11 -13.66 -0.23
N ILE A 37 0.54 -14.81 -0.59
CA ILE A 37 1.09 -16.13 -0.22
C ILE A 37 2.45 -16.36 -0.88
N VAL A 38 2.60 -16.04 -2.17
CA VAL A 38 3.88 -16.15 -2.88
C VAL A 38 4.95 -15.28 -2.21
N THR A 39 4.58 -14.05 -1.84
CA THR A 39 5.49 -13.14 -1.11
C THR A 39 5.83 -13.68 0.28
N ALA A 40 4.86 -14.24 1.01
CA ALA A 40 5.06 -14.80 2.34
C ALA A 40 5.86 -16.12 2.34
N THR A 41 5.81 -16.86 1.24
CA THR A 41 6.56 -18.12 1.05
C THR A 41 8.03 -17.86 0.70
N MET A 42 8.43 -16.60 0.51
CA MET A 42 9.83 -16.25 0.33
C MET A 42 10.61 -16.54 1.63
N HIS A 43 11.26 -17.70 1.65
CA HIS A 43 12.15 -18.09 2.73
C HIS A 43 13.58 -17.74 2.37
N PHE A 44 14.21 -16.89 3.17
CA PHE A 44 15.62 -16.56 3.04
C PHE A 44 16.45 -17.63 3.77
N GLU A 45 16.81 -18.70 3.07
CA GLU A 45 17.93 -19.54 3.52
C GLU A 45 19.20 -18.68 3.48
N HIS A 46 19.84 -18.52 4.65
CA HIS A 46 21.14 -17.85 4.80
C HIS A 46 22.28 -18.75 4.28
N ASP A 47 22.06 -19.40 3.16
CA ASP A 47 23.09 -20.13 2.43
C ASP A 47 23.92 -19.11 1.65
N GLU A 48 25.25 -19.28 1.63
CA GLU A 48 26.23 -18.44 0.92
C GLU A 48 26.06 -18.43 -0.62
N ARG A 49 24.92 -18.92 -1.13
CA ARG A 49 24.58 -18.94 -2.55
C ARG A 49 24.25 -17.52 -3.05
N PRO A 50 24.60 -17.18 -4.29
CA PRO A 50 24.33 -15.86 -4.84
C PRO A 50 22.83 -15.60 -4.90
N ARG A 51 22.40 -14.57 -4.15
CA ARG A 51 21.01 -14.09 -4.04
C ARG A 51 20.28 -13.96 -5.38
N HIS A 52 21.01 -13.63 -6.46
CA HIS A 52 20.46 -13.37 -7.79
C HIS A 52 19.61 -14.52 -8.36
N ILE A 53 19.97 -15.78 -8.11
CA ILE A 53 19.29 -16.95 -8.70
C ILE A 53 17.91 -17.16 -8.07
N PHE A 54 17.76 -16.86 -6.78
CA PHE A 54 16.47 -16.92 -6.10
C PHE A 54 15.56 -15.78 -6.58
N TYR A 55 16.09 -14.54 -6.65
CA TYR A 55 15.29 -13.38 -7.04
C TYR A 55 14.75 -13.48 -8.47
N GLU A 56 15.46 -14.09 -9.41
CA GLU A 56 15.04 -14.12 -10.82
C GLU A 56 13.66 -14.77 -11.00
N LYS A 57 13.43 -15.96 -10.43
CA LYS A 57 12.13 -16.65 -10.54
C LYS A 57 11.01 -15.90 -9.83
N TYR A 58 11.26 -15.40 -8.62
CA TYR A 58 10.26 -14.68 -7.84
C TYR A 58 9.92 -13.32 -8.47
N TYR A 59 10.92 -12.64 -9.04
CA TYR A 59 10.73 -11.40 -9.77
C TYR A 59 9.77 -11.59 -10.94
N TYR A 60 9.98 -12.62 -11.78
CA TYR A 60 9.06 -12.90 -12.89
C TYR A 60 7.63 -13.15 -12.42
N ILE A 61 7.44 -13.93 -11.35
CA ILE A 61 6.12 -14.21 -10.78
C ILE A 61 5.47 -12.90 -10.27
N GLU A 62 6.22 -12.08 -9.54
CA GLU A 62 5.74 -10.81 -8.99
C GLU A 62 5.35 -9.81 -10.09
N VAL A 63 6.13 -9.76 -11.17
CA VAL A 63 5.85 -8.95 -12.36
C VAL A 63 4.54 -9.38 -13.01
N VAL A 64 4.31 -10.68 -13.18
CA VAL A 64 3.06 -11.21 -13.77
C VAL A 64 1.84 -10.83 -12.92
N PHE A 65 1.92 -11.01 -11.59
CA PHE A 65 0.83 -10.61 -10.68
C PHE A 65 0.58 -9.10 -10.73
N THR A 66 1.65 -8.31 -10.78
CA THR A 66 1.54 -6.85 -10.82
C THR A 66 0.88 -6.37 -12.12
N ILE A 67 1.31 -6.88 -13.28
CA ILE A 67 0.69 -6.56 -14.57
C ILE A 67 -0.80 -6.92 -14.57
N PHE A 68 -1.16 -8.07 -13.98
CA PHE A 68 -2.56 -8.48 -13.89
C PHE A 68 -3.41 -7.52 -13.04
N LEU A 69 -2.88 -7.04 -11.91
CA LEU A 69 -3.55 -6.06 -11.05
C LEU A 69 -3.64 -4.68 -11.70
N ASP A 70 -2.62 -4.28 -12.46
CA ASP A 70 -2.61 -3.01 -13.19
C ASP A 70 -3.60 -3.02 -14.36
N LEU A 71 -3.72 -4.14 -15.07
CA LEU A 71 -4.77 -4.34 -16.07
C LEU A 71 -6.18 -4.23 -15.46
N GLU A 72 -6.38 -4.74 -14.25
CA GLU A 72 -7.65 -4.58 -13.53
C GLU A 72 -7.95 -3.11 -13.18
N ALA A 73 -6.95 -2.36 -12.68
CA ALA A 73 -7.10 -0.94 -12.40
C ALA A 73 -7.42 -0.14 -13.68
N LEU A 74 -6.73 -0.41 -14.78
CA LEU A 74 -7.01 0.20 -16.09
C LEU A 74 -8.41 -0.15 -16.59
N PHE A 75 -8.83 -1.41 -16.46
CA PHE A 75 -10.18 -1.85 -16.84
C PHE A 75 -11.26 -1.13 -16.02
N LYS A 76 -11.04 -0.95 -14.71
CA LYS A 76 -11.92 -0.14 -13.85
C LYS A 76 -12.00 1.31 -14.31
N ILE A 77 -10.86 1.94 -14.58
CA ILE A 77 -10.81 3.34 -15.05
C ILE A 77 -11.57 3.50 -16.37
N TRP A 78 -11.43 2.54 -17.29
CA TRP A 78 -12.16 2.55 -18.55
C TRP A 78 -13.67 2.40 -18.32
N CYS A 79 -14.10 1.48 -17.46
CA CYS A 79 -15.52 1.25 -17.19
C CYS A 79 -16.22 2.39 -16.44
N LEU A 80 -15.56 2.97 -15.44
CA LEU A 80 -16.12 3.99 -14.52
C LEU A 80 -15.85 5.43 -14.99
N GLY A 81 -14.93 5.62 -15.94
CA GLY A 81 -14.43 6.93 -16.34
C GLY A 81 -13.53 7.57 -15.26
N PHE A 82 -12.65 8.48 -15.68
CA PHE A 82 -11.66 9.11 -14.79
C PHE A 82 -12.35 9.92 -13.66
N ARG A 83 -13.41 10.66 -13.98
CA ARG A 83 -14.13 11.49 -13.00
C ARG A 83 -14.90 10.66 -11.97
N GLY A 84 -15.54 9.57 -12.40
CA GLY A 84 -16.25 8.63 -11.53
C GLY A 84 -15.29 7.84 -10.62
N TYR A 85 -14.15 7.43 -11.16
CA TYR A 85 -13.12 6.70 -10.43
C TYR A 85 -12.55 7.51 -9.25
N PHE A 86 -12.23 8.78 -9.44
CA PHE A 86 -11.67 9.64 -8.39
C PHE A 86 -12.68 10.07 -7.30
N LYS A 87 -13.98 9.78 -7.46
CA LYS A 87 -14.98 10.15 -6.45
C LYS A 87 -14.86 9.30 -5.17
N HIS A 88 -14.46 8.05 -5.28
CA HIS A 88 -14.34 7.13 -4.15
C HIS A 88 -12.90 7.05 -3.65
N SER A 89 -12.68 7.32 -2.36
CA SER A 89 -11.34 7.27 -1.74
C SER A 89 -10.66 5.90 -1.86
N TYR A 90 -11.44 4.82 -1.92
CA TYR A 90 -10.91 3.47 -2.12
C TYR A 90 -10.24 3.29 -3.49
N HIS A 91 -10.85 3.81 -4.56
CA HIS A 91 -10.25 3.78 -5.89
C HIS A 91 -9.00 4.67 -5.97
N LYS A 92 -8.93 5.77 -5.22
CA LYS A 92 -7.68 6.55 -5.08
C LYS A 92 -6.55 5.72 -4.48
N PHE A 93 -6.85 4.90 -3.46
CA PHE A 93 -5.87 3.99 -2.87
C PHE A 93 -5.44 2.91 -3.86
N GLU A 94 -6.38 2.30 -4.61
CA GLU A 94 -6.05 1.33 -5.67
C GLU A 94 -5.12 1.95 -6.73
N LEU A 95 -5.41 3.17 -7.20
CA LEU A 95 -4.56 3.86 -8.16
C LEU A 95 -3.18 4.22 -7.59
N LEU A 96 -3.12 4.64 -6.33
CA LEU A 96 -1.84 4.91 -5.65
C LEU A 96 -0.98 3.64 -5.61
N LEU A 97 -1.57 2.48 -5.30
CA LEU A 97 -0.87 1.19 -5.31
C LEU A 97 -0.38 0.82 -6.72
N THR A 98 -1.20 1.06 -7.75
CA THR A 98 -0.82 0.85 -9.16
C THR A 98 0.29 1.80 -9.60
N ILE A 99 0.32 3.07 -9.17
CA ILE A 99 1.46 3.95 -9.48
C ILE A 99 2.73 3.48 -8.75
N GLY A 100 2.57 2.92 -7.55
CA GLY A 100 3.66 2.32 -6.78
C GLY A 100 4.30 1.08 -7.43
N THR A 101 3.74 0.56 -8.53
CA THR A 101 4.29 -0.60 -9.27
C THR A 101 5.54 -0.27 -10.09
N LEU A 102 5.99 0.99 -10.08
CA LEU A 102 7.33 1.41 -10.54
C LEU A 102 8.48 0.59 -9.92
N HIS A 103 8.23 -0.16 -8.84
CA HIS A 103 9.14 -1.19 -8.33
C HIS A 103 9.51 -2.29 -9.34
N ILE A 104 8.72 -2.51 -10.39
CA ILE A 104 9.03 -3.45 -11.49
C ILE A 104 10.26 -2.97 -12.29
N ILE A 105 10.66 -1.70 -12.21
CA ILE A 105 11.90 -1.28 -12.88
C ILE A 105 13.08 -1.94 -12.16
N PRO A 106 13.96 -2.69 -12.84
CA PRO A 106 15.03 -3.46 -12.20
C PRO A 106 16.02 -2.57 -11.41
N GLN A 107 16.09 -1.27 -11.68
CA GLN A 107 16.87 -0.31 -10.90
C GLN A 107 16.24 0.10 -9.55
N CYS A 108 14.93 -0.10 -9.38
CA CYS A 108 14.19 0.21 -8.14
C CYS A 108 13.72 -1.05 -7.39
N TYR A 109 14.09 -2.23 -7.88
CA TYR A 109 13.83 -3.50 -7.22
C TYR A 109 14.61 -3.57 -5.88
N LEU A 110 13.98 -4.06 -4.81
CA LEU A 110 14.39 -3.96 -3.39
C LEU A 110 14.44 -2.55 -2.73
N SER A 111 13.95 -1.48 -3.35
CA SER A 111 13.87 -0.17 -2.68
C SER A 111 12.65 -0.05 -1.73
N TRP A 112 12.47 1.12 -1.09
CA TRP A 112 11.27 1.45 -0.29
C TRP A 112 9.95 1.24 -1.03
N LEU A 113 9.97 1.15 -2.37
CA LEU A 113 8.78 0.85 -3.18
C LEU A 113 8.20 -0.56 -2.95
N THR A 114 8.98 -1.49 -2.37
CA THR A 114 8.48 -2.82 -1.99
C THR A 114 7.31 -2.74 -0.99
N TYR A 115 7.22 -1.67 -0.20
CA TYR A 115 6.09 -1.46 0.71
C TYR A 115 4.75 -1.36 -0.04
N PHE A 116 4.72 -0.76 -1.23
CA PHE A 116 3.49 -0.67 -2.03
C PHE A 116 2.97 -2.03 -2.48
N GLN A 117 3.87 -2.98 -2.75
CA GLN A 117 3.49 -4.37 -3.06
C GLN A 117 2.79 -5.00 -1.85
N VAL A 118 3.39 -4.91 -0.66
CA VAL A 118 2.82 -5.48 0.56
C VAL A 118 1.49 -4.83 0.93
N LEU A 119 1.36 -3.51 0.74
CA LEU A 119 0.12 -2.77 1.00
C LEU A 119 -1.07 -3.23 0.15
N ARG A 120 -0.85 -3.99 -0.94
CA ARG A 120 -1.95 -4.58 -1.73
C ARG A 120 -2.82 -5.52 -0.89
N ILE A 121 -2.26 -6.18 0.13
CA ILE A 121 -3.03 -7.07 1.02
C ILE A 121 -4.15 -6.31 1.76
N VAL A 122 -4.00 -5.00 1.97
CA VAL A 122 -5.01 -4.13 2.59
C VAL A 122 -6.30 -4.11 1.76
N ARG A 123 -6.24 -4.35 0.44
CA ARG A 123 -7.43 -4.47 -0.41
C ARG A 123 -8.33 -5.64 0.02
N LEU A 124 -7.81 -6.67 0.69
CA LEU A 124 -8.62 -7.78 1.22
C LEU A 124 -9.56 -7.34 2.34
N ILE A 125 -9.36 -6.17 2.96
CA ILE A 125 -10.31 -5.63 3.93
C ILE A 125 -11.71 -5.48 3.31
N LYS A 126 -11.77 -5.15 2.01
CA LYS A 126 -13.03 -5.07 1.25
C LYS A 126 -13.65 -6.42 0.88
N ALA A 127 -12.96 -7.54 1.15
CA ALA A 127 -13.51 -8.87 0.92
C ALA A 127 -14.58 -9.23 1.96
N SER A 128 -14.43 -8.71 3.18
CA SER A 128 -15.36 -8.98 4.27
C SER A 128 -15.97 -7.67 4.79
N PRO A 129 -17.31 -7.49 4.67
CA PRO A 129 -17.97 -6.31 5.23
C PRO A 129 -17.78 -6.22 6.75
N MET A 130 -17.69 -7.36 7.43
CA MET A 130 -17.43 -7.41 8.88
C MET A 130 -16.05 -6.85 9.23
N LEU A 131 -15.02 -7.12 8.40
CA LEU A 131 -13.66 -6.62 8.61
C LEU A 131 -13.59 -5.12 8.30
N GLU A 132 -14.24 -4.68 7.24
CA GLU A 132 -14.36 -3.25 6.92
C GLU A 132 -15.02 -2.47 8.06
N ASP A 133 -16.16 -2.96 8.58
CA ASP A 133 -16.87 -2.33 9.70
C ASP A 133 -16.02 -2.31 10.97
N PHE A 134 -15.27 -3.38 11.22
CA PHE A 134 -14.36 -3.47 12.36
C PHE A 134 -13.23 -2.43 12.26
N VAL A 135 -12.59 -2.34 11.10
CA VAL A 135 -11.54 -1.34 10.81
C VAL A 135 -12.10 0.07 11.00
N TYR A 136 -13.29 0.35 10.45
CA TYR A 136 -13.93 1.66 10.61
C TYR A 136 -14.24 1.98 12.08
N LYS A 137 -14.70 1.01 12.86
CA LYS A 137 -14.96 1.17 14.30
C LYS A 137 -13.69 1.41 15.12
N ILE A 138 -12.58 0.73 14.79
CA ILE A 138 -11.29 0.93 15.46
C ILE A 138 -10.73 2.31 15.19
N PHE A 139 -10.63 2.70 13.91
CA PHE A 139 -10.04 3.98 13.53
C PHE A 139 -10.97 5.15 13.88
N GLY A 140 -12.27 4.89 13.98
CA GLY A 140 -13.28 5.87 14.38
C GLY A 140 -13.21 7.13 13.52
N PRO A 141 -13.48 8.32 14.10
CA PRO A 141 -13.30 9.58 13.38
C PRO A 141 -11.80 9.84 13.15
N GLY A 142 -11.34 9.62 11.92
CA GLY A 142 -9.92 9.77 11.54
C GLY A 142 -9.30 11.13 11.88
N LYS A 143 -10.11 12.20 12.00
CA LYS A 143 -9.63 13.51 12.48
C LYS A 143 -9.07 13.47 13.90
N LYS A 144 -9.72 12.73 14.82
CA LYS A 144 -9.28 12.65 16.23
C LYS A 144 -8.01 11.81 16.34
N LEU A 145 -8.01 10.63 15.72
CA LEU A 145 -6.84 9.75 15.72
C LEU A 145 -5.63 10.40 15.03
N GLY A 146 -5.84 11.00 13.86
CA GLY A 146 -4.79 11.69 13.12
C GLY A 146 -4.19 12.86 13.92
N SER A 147 -5.03 13.65 14.58
CA SER A 147 -4.56 14.74 15.45
C SER A 147 -3.72 14.21 16.61
N LEU A 148 -4.10 13.10 17.22
CA LEU A 148 -3.34 12.47 18.30
C LEU A 148 -1.98 11.98 17.79
N ILE A 149 -1.95 11.25 16.67
CA ILE A 149 -0.70 10.74 16.08
C ILE A 149 0.25 11.89 15.72
N ILE A 150 -0.24 12.94 15.07
CA ILE A 150 0.57 14.12 14.72
C ILE A 150 1.10 14.80 15.98
N PHE A 151 0.25 14.98 17.00
CA PHE A 151 0.66 15.56 18.27
C PHE A 151 1.77 14.74 18.95
N THR A 152 1.62 13.42 19.04
CA THR A 152 2.64 12.52 19.59
C THR A 152 3.94 12.60 18.79
N MET A 153 3.87 12.61 17.45
CA MET A 153 5.06 12.74 16.60
C MET A 153 5.77 14.09 16.81
N CYS A 154 5.03 15.19 16.93
CA CYS A 154 5.59 16.50 17.25
C CYS A 154 6.30 16.50 18.62
N LEU A 155 5.68 15.90 19.64
CA LEU A 155 6.31 15.78 20.96
C LEU A 155 7.60 14.96 20.91
N LEU A 156 7.61 13.83 20.20
CA LEU A 156 8.82 13.02 20.02
C LEU A 156 9.92 13.80 19.32
N ILE A 157 9.61 14.55 18.25
CA ILE A 157 10.59 15.37 17.54
C ILE A 157 11.19 16.47 18.43
N ILE A 158 10.34 17.19 19.18
CA ILE A 158 10.79 18.26 20.09
C ILE A 158 11.67 17.68 21.19
N SER A 159 11.21 16.61 21.83
CA SER A 159 11.96 15.97 22.91
C SER A 159 13.29 15.38 22.43
N SER A 160 13.31 14.76 21.24
CA SER A 160 14.54 14.23 20.63
C SER A 160 15.53 15.34 20.30
N SER A 161 15.05 16.49 19.84
CA SER A 161 15.89 17.65 19.54
C SER A 161 16.50 18.25 20.80
N ILE A 162 15.72 18.36 21.88
CA ILE A 162 16.20 18.84 23.19
C ILE A 162 17.23 17.86 23.77
N SER A 163 16.93 16.55 23.78
CA SER A 163 17.83 15.52 24.27
C SER A 163 19.14 15.48 23.49
N MET A 164 19.11 15.61 22.16
CA MET A 164 20.31 15.73 21.33
C MET A 164 21.15 16.93 21.75
N GLN A 165 20.57 18.12 21.85
CA GLN A 165 21.31 19.32 22.25
C GLN A 165 21.85 19.26 23.69
N LEU A 166 21.11 18.60 24.60
CA LEU A 166 21.51 18.48 26.00
C LEU A 166 22.59 17.43 26.22
N PHE A 167 22.65 16.37 25.42
CA PHE A 167 23.52 15.23 25.69
C PHE A 167 24.64 15.03 24.66
N CYS A 168 24.65 15.77 23.55
CA CYS A 168 25.69 15.67 22.51
C CYS A 168 27.12 16.01 23.02
N PHE A 169 27.26 16.73 24.15
CA PHE A 169 28.58 17.04 24.72
C PHE A 169 29.18 15.90 25.59
N LEU A 170 28.42 14.86 25.91
CA LEU A 170 28.89 13.73 26.72
C LEU A 170 29.71 12.76 25.85
N CYS A 171 31.03 12.76 26.04
CA CYS A 171 31.97 11.98 25.24
C CYS A 171 31.78 10.45 25.32
N ASP A 172 31.05 9.94 26.33
CA ASP A 172 30.78 8.50 26.51
C ASP A 172 29.34 8.09 26.12
N PHE A 173 28.54 8.99 25.50
CA PHE A 173 27.11 8.76 25.28
C PHE A 173 26.66 8.90 23.81
N ASN A 174 26.97 7.87 23.00
CA ASN A 174 26.72 7.86 21.55
C ASN A 174 25.23 7.79 21.14
N LYS A 175 24.28 7.70 22.09
CA LYS A 175 22.84 7.62 21.78
C LYS A 175 22.20 8.95 21.38
N PHE A 176 22.88 10.07 21.62
CA PHE A 176 22.38 11.42 21.36
C PHE A 176 23.31 12.24 20.47
N GLU A 177 24.20 11.57 19.73
CA GLU A 177 25.16 12.22 18.83
C GLU A 177 24.47 12.74 17.56
N SER A 178 23.50 11.98 17.04
CA SER A 178 22.69 12.35 15.88
C SER A 178 21.19 12.33 16.15
N PHE A 179 20.42 13.10 15.36
CA PHE A 179 18.96 13.17 15.50
C PHE A 179 18.26 11.80 15.37
N PRO A 180 18.60 10.92 14.40
CA PRO A 180 18.00 9.59 14.32
C PRO A 180 18.23 8.74 15.56
N GLU A 181 19.41 8.79 16.16
CA GLU A 181 19.74 8.03 17.37
C GLU A 181 19.01 8.58 18.59
N ALA A 182 18.94 9.92 18.70
CA ALA A 182 18.15 10.60 19.73
C ALA A 182 16.66 10.26 19.61
N PHE A 183 16.13 10.21 18.38
CA PHE A 183 14.75 9.83 18.11
C PHE A 183 14.46 8.36 18.41
N MET A 184 15.39 7.45 18.14
CA MET A 184 15.26 6.04 18.51
C MET A 184 15.35 5.79 20.03
N SER A 185 15.92 6.75 20.77
CA SER A 185 16.13 6.66 22.22
C SER A 185 14.99 7.27 23.05
N MET A 186 14.12 8.09 22.45
CA MET A 186 12.98 8.77 23.07
C MET A 186 11.66 8.05 22.78
#